data_AF-A0A2D5MST4-F1
#
_entry.id   AF-A0A2D5MST4-F1
#
_cell.length_a   1.000
_cell.length_b   1.000
_cell.length_c   1.000
_cell.angle_alpha   90.00
_cell.angle_beta   90.00
_cell.angle_gamma   90.00
#
_symmetry.space_group_name_H-M   'P 1'
#
loop_
_entity.id
_entity.type
_entity.pdbx_description
1 polymer ?
#
loop_
_entity_poly.entity_id
_entity_poly.type
_entity_poly.pdbx_seq_one_letter_code
_entity_poly.pdbx_strand_id
1 'polypeptide(L)'
;MKLNPKCLIDPKQDKQKTYITSQNLAHSAKGFILPCCWCDIPEPEKDEQIKKLFNKKLHLDNNDTIEDIILSDEWFNFFSTLTDDTSNASSVCKKYCSVGDNKTVVVKKVIVDNKEILK
;
A
#
# COMPACT_ATOMS: atom_id res chain seq x y z
N MET A 1 8.36 -2.69 -16.34
CA MET A 1 8.00 -3.88 -15.54
C MET A 1 6.57 -3.73 -15.08
N LYS A 2 5.78 -4.80 -15.03
CA LYS A 2 4.39 -4.76 -14.58
C LYS A 2 4.26 -5.47 -13.24
N LEU A 3 3.52 -4.87 -12.32
CA LEU A 3 3.19 -5.46 -11.02
C LEU A 3 1.72 -5.89 -11.01
N ASN A 4 1.46 -7.00 -10.33
CA ASN A 4 0.13 -7.44 -9.92
C ASN A 4 0.09 -7.59 -8.39
N PRO A 5 0.12 -6.47 -7.65
CA PRO A 5 0.22 -6.47 -6.19
C PRO A 5 -1.02 -7.10 -5.56
N LYS A 6 -0.84 -8.17 -4.78
CA LYS A 6 -1.94 -8.88 -4.10
C LYS A 6 -2.61 -8.08 -2.97
N CYS A 7 -1.92 -7.05 -2.47
CA CYS A 7 -2.45 -6.10 -1.48
C CYS A 7 -3.40 -5.05 -2.09
N LEU A 8 -3.48 -4.98 -3.42
CA LEU A 8 -4.50 -4.23 -4.14
C LEU A 8 -5.43 -5.23 -4.81
N ILE A 9 -6.73 -5.16 -4.51
CA ILE A 9 -7.70 -5.99 -5.24
C ILE A 9 -8.09 -5.26 -6.53
N ASP A 10 -7.88 -5.92 -7.67
CA ASP A 10 -8.47 -5.49 -8.94
C ASP A 10 -9.99 -5.75 -8.87
N PRO A 11 -10.82 -4.71 -8.95
CA PRO A 11 -12.27 -4.81 -9.06
C PRO A 11 -12.74 -5.51 -10.34
N LYS A 12 -11.89 -6.17 -11.13
CA LYS A 12 -12.39 -7.03 -12.21
C LYS A 12 -12.97 -8.36 -11.72
N GLN A 13 -13.05 -8.58 -10.40
CA GLN A 13 -14.07 -9.47 -9.79
C GLN A 13 -15.37 -8.75 -9.39
N ASP A 14 -15.41 -7.41 -9.29
CA ASP A 14 -16.64 -6.62 -9.32
C ASP A 14 -16.39 -5.15 -9.73
N LYS A 15 -16.84 -4.80 -10.94
CA LYS A 15 -16.33 -3.78 -11.87
C LYS A 15 -15.81 -2.46 -11.23
N GLN A 16 -14.55 -2.11 -11.58
CA GLN A 16 -13.98 -0.74 -11.69
C GLN A 16 -13.58 0.12 -10.46
N LYS A 17 -13.44 -0.39 -9.22
CA LYS A 17 -12.74 0.33 -8.12
C LYS A 17 -11.61 -0.46 -7.39
N THR A 18 -10.34 -0.07 -7.54
CA THR A 18 -9.23 -0.63 -6.72
C THR A 18 -9.25 -0.02 -5.33
N TYR A 19 -9.41 -0.85 -4.31
CA TYR A 19 -9.38 -0.46 -2.90
C TYR A 19 -8.18 -1.10 -2.19
N ILE A 20 -7.61 -0.42 -1.18
CA ILE A 20 -6.80 -1.09 -0.15
C ILE A 20 -7.76 -2.02 0.58
N THR A 21 -7.54 -3.32 0.52
CA THR A 21 -8.42 -4.24 1.22
C THR A 21 -7.81 -4.57 2.57
N SER A 22 -8.60 -4.38 3.63
CA SER A 22 -8.24 -4.77 4.99
C SER A 22 -7.93 -6.27 5.13
N GLN A 23 -8.33 -7.08 4.14
CA GLN A 23 -8.17 -8.53 4.13
C GLN A 23 -6.72 -9.03 4.03
N ASN A 24 -5.72 -8.17 3.82
CA ASN A 24 -4.30 -8.57 3.73
C ASN A 24 -3.31 -7.64 4.46
N LEU A 25 -3.76 -6.87 5.45
CA LEU A 25 -2.83 -6.09 6.28
C LEU A 25 -1.93 -7.03 7.09
N ALA A 26 -0.66 -6.64 7.25
CA ALA A 26 0.27 -7.31 8.14
C ALA A 26 0.56 -6.44 9.36
N HIS A 27 0.92 -7.09 10.46
CA HIS A 27 1.37 -6.45 11.68
C HIS A 27 2.81 -6.91 11.95
N SER A 28 3.75 -5.96 11.98
CA SER A 28 5.13 -6.23 12.33
C SER A 28 5.27 -6.34 13.85
N ALA A 29 6.16 -7.23 14.33
CA ALA A 29 6.52 -7.31 15.74
C ALA A 29 7.09 -5.99 16.31
N LYS A 30 7.49 -5.06 15.44
CA LYS A 30 7.94 -3.71 15.79
C LYS A 30 6.79 -2.71 16.06
N GLY A 31 5.52 -3.13 16.02
CA GLY A 31 4.36 -2.28 16.31
C GLY A 31 3.86 -1.44 15.14
N PHE A 32 4.11 -1.88 13.90
CA PHE A 32 3.69 -1.20 12.67
C PHE A 32 2.69 -2.04 11.88
N ILE A 33 1.71 -1.37 11.29
CA ILE A 33 0.84 -1.96 10.26
C ILE A 33 1.55 -1.84 8.91
N LEU A 34 1.46 -2.89 8.10
CA LEU A 34 2.11 -3.00 6.79
C LEU A 34 1.13 -3.43 5.69
N PRO A 35 1.36 -3.02 4.43
CA PRO A 35 0.49 -3.34 3.29
C PRO A 35 0.35 -4.83 2.98
N CYS A 36 1.36 -5.64 3.33
CA CYS A 36 1.35 -7.09 3.26
C CYS A 36 2.52 -7.68 4.07
N CYS A 37 2.48 -8.98 4.36
CA CYS A 37 3.50 -9.64 5.17
C CYS A 37 4.91 -9.65 4.55
N TRP A 38 5.02 -9.56 3.21
CA TRP A 38 6.33 -9.48 2.57
C TRP A 38 7.06 -8.16 2.84
N CYS A 39 6.34 -7.10 3.25
CA CYS A 39 6.96 -5.82 3.61
C CYS A 39 7.65 -5.86 4.99
N ASP A 40 7.43 -6.90 5.80
CA ASP A 40 8.12 -7.09 7.09
C ASP A 40 9.52 -7.67 6.87
N ILE A 41 10.41 -6.83 6.32
CA ILE A 41 11.79 -7.20 6.02
C ILE A 41 12.74 -6.85 7.19
N PRO A 42 13.88 -7.55 7.33
CA PRO A 42 14.82 -7.32 8.43
C PRO A 42 15.36 -5.88 8.49
N GLU A 43 15.71 -5.31 7.34
CA GLU A 43 16.39 -4.01 7.18
C GLU A 43 15.54 -3.05 6.34
N PRO A 44 14.39 -2.56 6.85
CA PRO A 44 13.47 -1.71 6.11
C PRO A 44 14.09 -0.39 5.64
N GLU A 45 15.09 0.12 6.38
CA GLU A 45 15.83 1.34 6.09
C GLU A 45 16.60 1.29 4.76
N LYS A 46 16.89 0.09 4.23
CA LYS A 46 17.59 -0.09 2.95
C LYS A 46 16.69 0.03 1.72
N ASP A 47 15.37 0.07 1.90
CA ASP A 47 14.42 0.21 0.80
C ASP A 47 13.64 1.53 0.95
N GLU A 48 13.80 2.41 -0.04
CA GLU A 48 13.26 3.78 -0.02
C GLU A 48 11.74 3.85 0.14
N GLN A 49 11.00 2.83 -0.30
CA GLN A 49 9.55 2.80 -0.14
C GLN A 49 9.15 2.11 1.17
N ILE A 50 9.84 1.04 1.57
CA ILE A 50 9.53 0.33 2.80
C ILE A 50 9.85 1.18 4.04
N LYS A 51 10.99 1.89 4.06
CA LYS A 51 11.39 2.70 5.23
C LYS A 51 10.34 3.72 5.65
N LYS A 52 9.55 4.24 4.70
CA LYS A 52 8.47 5.21 4.97
C LYS A 52 7.31 4.58 5.75
N LEU A 53 7.03 3.30 5.54
CA LEU A 53 6.01 2.56 6.29
C LEU A 53 6.40 2.33 7.76
N PHE A 54 7.69 2.47 8.08
CA PHE A 54 8.23 2.43 9.44
C PHE A 54 8.47 3.83 10.02
N ASN A 55 7.87 4.88 9.45
CA ASN A 55 7.90 6.21 10.04
C ASN A 55 7.25 6.14 11.43
N LYS A 56 7.93 6.67 12.46
CA LYS A 56 7.48 6.65 13.86
C LYS A 56 6.03 7.13 14.03
N LYS A 57 5.58 8.10 13.22
CA LYS A 57 4.19 8.59 13.27
C LYS A 57 3.13 7.54 12.92
N LEU A 58 3.50 6.46 12.23
CA LEU A 58 2.62 5.34 11.86
C LEU A 58 2.67 4.18 12.86
N HIS A 59 3.46 4.30 13.92
CA HIS A 59 3.48 3.30 14.99
C HIS A 59 2.10 3.28 15.68
N LEU A 60 1.65 2.09 16.10
CA LEU A 60 0.34 1.91 16.72
C LEU A 60 0.13 2.83 17.93
N ASP A 61 1.11 2.96 18.82
CA ASP A 61 1.03 3.85 19.99
C ASP A 61 0.84 5.35 19.68
N ASN A 62 1.03 5.77 18.42
CA ASN A 62 0.90 7.17 17.99
C ASN A 62 -0.39 7.44 17.20
N ASN A 63 -1.30 6.46 17.05
CA ASN A 63 -2.55 6.59 16.31
C ASN A 63 -3.70 5.99 17.10
N ASP A 64 -4.89 6.61 17.02
CA ASP A 64 -6.07 6.14 17.73
C ASP A 64 -6.76 4.98 16.99
N THR A 65 -6.65 4.97 15.65
CA THR A 65 -7.28 3.97 14.78
C THR A 65 -6.32 3.43 13.71
N ILE A 66 -6.63 2.27 13.14
CA ILE A 66 -5.86 1.71 12.02
C ILE A 66 -6.08 2.55 10.75
N GLU A 67 -7.26 3.14 10.63
CA GLU A 67 -7.66 4.04 9.55
C GLU A 67 -6.72 5.24 9.44
N ASP A 68 -6.31 5.84 10.57
CA ASP A 68 -5.34 6.94 10.60
C ASP A 68 -4.00 6.56 9.96
N ILE A 69 -3.60 5.29 10.11
CA ILE A 69 -2.36 4.75 9.52
C ILE A 69 -2.55 4.47 8.03
N ILE A 70 -3.58 3.72 7.64
CA ILE A 70 -3.74 3.25 6.26
C ILE A 70 -4.20 4.36 5.28
N LEU A 71 -4.77 5.45 5.80
CA LEU A 71 -5.13 6.65 5.05
C LEU A 71 -4.02 7.72 5.05
N SER A 72 -2.87 7.44 5.66
CA SER A 72 -1.74 8.36 5.69
C SER A 72 -1.08 8.57 4.32
N ASP A 73 -0.37 9.69 4.18
CA ASP A 73 0.40 10.01 2.97
C ASP A 73 1.45 8.95 2.65
N GLU A 74 2.11 8.35 3.64
CA GLU A 74 3.09 7.28 3.45
C GLU A 74 2.47 6.05 2.80
N TRP A 75 1.28 5.67 3.24
CA TRP A 75 0.53 4.56 2.68
C TRP A 75 0.07 4.87 1.26
N PHE A 76 -0.50 6.06 1.03
CA PHE A 76 -0.90 6.50 -0.30
C PHE A 76 0.30 6.52 -1.27
N ASN A 77 1.43 7.10 -0.84
CA ASN A 77 2.65 7.17 -1.64
C ASN A 77 3.27 5.80 -1.90
N PHE A 78 3.20 4.87 -0.95
CA PHE A 78 3.64 3.50 -1.19
C PHE A 78 2.82 2.85 -2.30
N PHE A 79 1.49 2.92 -2.20
CA PHE A 79 0.62 2.28 -3.19
C PHE A 79 0.69 2.93 -4.57
N SER A 80 0.91 4.23 -4.68
CA SER A 80 1.12 4.89 -5.98
C SER A 80 2.36 4.35 -6.71
N THR A 81 3.41 3.93 -5.98
CA THR A 81 4.56 3.26 -6.61
C THR A 81 4.22 1.86 -7.14
N LEU A 82 3.16 1.22 -6.63
CA LEU A 82 2.74 -0.10 -7.12
C LEU A 82 1.89 -0.02 -8.38
N THR A 83 1.37 1.17 -8.71
CA THR A 83 0.34 1.36 -9.75
C THR A 83 0.80 2.32 -10.84
N ASP A 84 1.34 3.47 -10.45
CA ASP A 84 1.63 4.60 -11.34
C ASP A 84 3.13 4.66 -11.66
N ASP A 85 3.97 4.31 -10.68
CA ASP A 85 5.43 4.31 -10.83
C ASP A 85 6.08 3.01 -10.35
N THR A 86 5.73 1.93 -11.04
CA THR A 86 6.24 0.57 -10.78
C THR A 86 7.77 0.44 -10.88
N SER A 87 8.43 1.42 -11.51
CA SER A 87 9.89 1.48 -11.59
C SER A 87 10.53 1.79 -10.24
N ASN A 88 9.84 2.58 -9.40
CA ASN A 88 10.26 2.97 -8.06
C ASN A 88 9.65 2.12 -6.94
N ALA A 89 8.87 1.10 -7.27
CA ALA A 89 8.37 0.13 -6.31
C ALA A 89 9.50 -0.56 -5.52
N SER A 90 9.20 -0.95 -4.28
CA SER A 90 10.14 -1.66 -3.40
C SER A 90 10.65 -2.95 -4.03
N SER A 91 11.90 -3.30 -3.73
CA SER A 91 12.54 -4.53 -4.20
C SER A 91 11.72 -5.79 -3.90
N VAL A 92 11.09 -5.82 -2.73
CA VAL A 92 10.17 -6.87 -2.29
C VAL A 92 8.95 -6.97 -3.21
N CYS A 93 8.29 -5.85 -3.51
CA CYS A 93 7.13 -5.85 -4.40
C CYS A 93 7.54 -6.26 -5.82
N LYS A 94 8.71 -5.84 -6.30
CA LYS A 94 9.24 -6.31 -7.58
C LYS A 94 9.49 -7.83 -7.57
N LYS A 95 10.01 -8.37 -6.47
CA LYS A 95 10.31 -9.80 -6.35
C LYS A 95 9.05 -10.68 -6.29
N TYR A 96 8.05 -10.30 -5.49
CA TYR A 96 6.90 -11.16 -5.20
C TYR A 96 5.64 -10.82 -6.00
N CYS A 97 5.54 -9.60 -6.53
CA CYS A 97 4.36 -9.12 -7.25
C CYS A 97 4.64 -8.83 -8.73
N SER A 98 5.88 -8.96 -9.23
CA SER A 98 6.10 -8.84 -10.67
C SER A 98 5.40 -9.97 -11.40
N VAL A 99 4.77 -9.61 -12.51
CA VAL A 99 4.22 -10.57 -13.47
C VAL A 99 4.96 -10.38 -14.77
N GLY A 100 5.33 -11.49 -15.43
CA GLY A 100 5.76 -11.46 -16.82
C GLY A 100 4.67 -10.79 -17.68
N ASP A 101 5.05 -10.16 -18.79
CA ASP A 101 4.20 -9.28 -19.59
C ASP A 101 2.82 -9.87 -19.89
N ASN A 102 1.80 -9.57 -19.07
CA ASN A 102 0.38 -9.64 -19.39
C ASN A 102 -0.49 -9.00 -18.27
N LYS A 103 -1.36 -8.03 -18.66
CA LYS A 103 -2.46 -7.33 -17.91
C LYS A 103 -2.18 -6.00 -17.19
N THR A 104 -2.53 -4.89 -17.83
CA THR A 104 -2.33 -3.50 -17.35
C THR A 104 -3.39 -3.15 -16.31
N VAL A 105 -2.95 -2.72 -15.13
CA VAL A 105 -3.82 -2.18 -14.07
C VAL A 105 -3.74 -0.65 -14.16
N VAL A 106 -4.89 0.01 -14.26
CA VAL A 106 -5.02 1.47 -14.27
C VAL A 106 -5.63 1.87 -12.93
N VAL A 107 -4.96 2.74 -12.18
CA VAL A 107 -5.47 3.23 -10.89
C VAL A 107 -6.07 4.63 -11.03
N LYS A 108 -7.20 4.83 -10.38
CA LYS A 108 -7.86 6.14 -10.24
C LYS A 108 -8.07 6.42 -8.75
N LYS A 109 -7.93 7.71 -8.40
CA LYS A 109 -8.04 8.29 -7.06
C LYS A 109 -9.26 7.75 -6.29
N VAL A 110 -9.04 7.21 -5.09
CA VAL A 110 -10.10 6.70 -4.19
C VAL A 110 -10.72 7.89 -3.44
N ILE A 111 -12.04 8.00 -3.47
CA ILE A 111 -12.84 8.91 -2.62
C ILE A 111 -13.51 8.03 -1.56
N VAL A 112 -13.30 8.33 -0.27
CA VAL A 112 -13.93 7.66 0.86
C VAL A 112 -14.87 8.65 1.55
N ASP A 113 -16.14 8.26 1.62
CA ASP A 113 -17.28 8.91 2.26
C ASP A 113 -17.64 10.35 1.83
N ASN A 114 -18.86 10.49 1.31
CA ASN A 114 -19.55 11.76 1.06
C ASN A 114 -19.67 12.62 2.34
N LYS A 115 -18.57 13.25 2.76
CA LYS A 115 -18.60 14.44 3.59
C LYS A 115 -17.94 15.57 2.82
N GLU A 116 -18.79 16.39 2.22
CA GLU A 116 -18.47 17.77 1.91
C GLU A 116 -17.87 18.41 3.17
N ILE A 117 -16.60 18.81 3.10
CA ILE A 117 -16.03 19.72 4.10
C ILE A 117 -16.49 21.11 3.67
N LEU A 118 -17.30 21.71 4.55
CA LEU A 118 -17.98 22.98 4.42
C LEU A 118 -17.09 24.13 3.88
N LYS A 119 -17.57 24.71 2.78
CA LYS A 119 -17.29 26.01 2.12
C LYS A 119 -15.85 26.34 1.73
#